data_AF-B8BRN6-F1
#
_entry.id   AF-B8BRN6-F1
#
_cell.length_a   1.000
_cell.length_b   1.000
_cell.length_c   1.000
_cell.angle_alpha   90.00
_cell.angle_beta   90.00
_cell.angle_gamma   90.00
#
_symmetry.space_group_name_H-M   'P 1'
#
loop_
_entity.id
_entity.type
_entity.pdbx_description
1 polymer ?
#
loop_
_entity_poly.entity_id
_entity_poly.type
_entity_poly.pdbx_seq_one_letter_code
_entity_poly.pdbx_strand_id
1 'polypeptide(L)'
;MALAFFYSSTSDIIRRSSPPPPINSFRVVPHKEQKQTPPRASVSDENDRDSTDGTILVGELSGRRDFMHKISTTLLGTSFVSLLHANEARAACLQGDIRTECVGVYKMPLDDAALPYVETPEQLKKFAPDLQWVQPIEYPKSYADAVTQLKQQRVSFNTARESIAKGDMNQGGLVLLDVVPKVNAAGKVIVQSFTNAGDMERNKTMKKVKDIGIEEVDSSSSKSTNLDMKAYRIDYALNELLGFLGEADVLIGQGMRGQLGVSAPAQIQILSTIGEAEKEFDELLRAVPDKL
;
A
#
# COMPACT_ATOMS: atom_id res chain seq x y z
N MET A 1 29.66 31.68 59.84
CA MET A 1 30.34 31.09 58.66
C MET A 1 29.25 30.83 57.63
N ALA A 2 28.99 31.77 56.72
CA ALA A 2 29.80 32.10 55.53
C ALA A 2 29.38 31.22 54.33
N LEU A 3 28.32 31.68 53.64
CA LEU A 3 27.92 31.20 52.32
C LEU A 3 28.94 31.67 51.28
N ALA A 4 29.37 30.79 50.39
CA ALA A 4 30.18 31.14 49.23
C ALA A 4 29.35 30.98 47.94
N PHE A 5 28.90 32.10 47.39
CA PHE A 5 28.41 32.17 46.01
C PHE A 5 29.60 32.06 45.05
N PHE A 6 29.46 31.27 43.98
CA PHE A 6 30.27 31.45 42.77
C PHE A 6 29.36 31.73 41.57
N TYR A 7 29.28 33.01 41.21
CA TYR A 7 28.94 33.42 39.85
C TYR A 7 30.08 33.03 38.92
N SER A 8 29.76 32.50 37.74
CA SER A 8 30.60 32.66 36.56
C SER A 8 29.68 32.91 35.37
N SER A 9 30.08 33.86 34.52
CA SER A 9 29.24 34.47 33.49
C SER A 9 29.93 34.37 32.13
N THR A 10 29.14 34.50 31.05
CA THR A 10 29.56 34.70 29.65
C THR A 10 30.41 33.58 29.02
N SER A 11 30.07 33.07 27.83
CA SER A 11 30.00 33.89 26.61
C SER A 11 29.19 33.24 25.49
N ASP A 12 28.53 34.09 24.70
CA ASP A 12 27.74 33.70 23.53
C ASP A 12 28.57 33.12 22.38
N ILE A 13 28.06 32.07 21.73
CA ILE A 13 28.50 31.64 20.39
C ILE A 13 27.29 31.60 19.46
N ILE A 14 26.97 32.77 18.88
CA ILE A 14 25.96 32.90 17.82
C ILE A 14 26.52 32.33 16.52
N ARG A 15 26.28 31.04 16.25
CA ARG A 15 26.51 30.48 14.91
C ARG A 15 25.44 30.97 13.96
N ARG A 16 25.79 31.94 13.11
CA ARG A 16 25.01 32.29 11.92
C ARG A 16 25.07 31.13 10.91
N SER A 17 24.03 30.32 10.82
CA SER A 17 23.79 29.46 9.65
C SER A 17 23.15 30.28 8.53
N SER A 18 23.79 30.29 7.36
CA SER A 18 23.30 30.94 6.15
C SER A 18 22.01 30.27 5.62
N PRO A 19 21.09 31.01 4.97
CA PRO A 19 19.88 30.44 4.39
C PRO A 19 20.21 29.50 3.20
N PRO A 20 19.39 28.47 2.95
CA PRO A 20 19.57 27.58 1.80
C PRO A 20 19.27 28.30 0.47
N PRO A 21 19.90 27.87 -0.65
CA PRO A 21 19.64 28.43 -1.97
C PRO A 21 18.24 28.05 -2.50
N PRO A 22 17.65 28.85 -3.40
CA PRO A 22 16.35 28.54 -4.00
C PRO A 22 16.43 27.30 -4.89
N ILE A 23 15.41 26.43 -4.78
CA ILE A 23 15.28 25.24 -5.62
C ILE A 23 14.87 25.67 -7.04
N ASN A 24 15.71 25.34 -8.03
CA ASN A 24 15.41 25.60 -9.44
C ASN A 24 14.18 24.81 -9.89
N SER A 25 13.31 25.48 -10.65
CA SER A 25 12.15 24.85 -11.27
C SER A 25 12.57 23.80 -12.31
N PHE A 26 12.14 22.56 -12.11
CA PHE A 26 12.36 21.49 -13.09
C PHE A 26 11.57 21.79 -14.37
N ARG A 27 12.30 22.04 -15.45
CA ARG A 27 11.75 22.24 -16.80
C ARG A 27 11.38 20.88 -17.40
N VAL A 28 10.09 20.55 -17.41
CA VAL A 28 9.58 19.32 -18.04
C VAL A 28 9.92 19.34 -19.54
N VAL A 29 10.60 18.29 -20.01
CA VAL A 29 10.86 18.06 -21.44
C VAL A 29 9.84 17.03 -21.93
N PRO A 30 9.01 17.33 -22.94
CA PRO A 30 8.00 16.39 -23.42
C PRO A 30 8.65 15.25 -24.22
N HIS A 31 8.38 14.01 -23.81
CA HIS A 31 8.72 12.82 -24.59
C HIS A 31 7.88 12.76 -25.87
N LYS A 32 8.53 12.49 -27.02
CA LYS A 32 7.83 12.19 -28.28
C LYS A 32 7.19 10.79 -28.21
N GLU A 33 5.94 10.68 -28.64
CA GLU A 33 5.31 9.40 -28.96
C GLU A 33 6.12 8.65 -30.03
N GLN A 34 6.34 7.35 -29.80
CA GLN A 34 6.91 6.45 -30.79
C GLN A 34 5.89 5.34 -31.08
N LYS A 35 5.11 5.52 -32.16
CA LYS A 35 4.10 4.54 -32.59
C LYS A 35 4.78 3.24 -33.03
N GLN A 36 4.48 2.13 -32.36
CA GLN A 36 4.78 0.78 -32.84
C GLN A 36 3.58 0.21 -33.60
N THR A 37 3.80 -0.15 -34.86
CA THR A 37 2.86 -0.95 -35.67
C THR A 37 3.06 -2.45 -35.40
N PRO A 38 1.98 -3.25 -35.28
CA PRO A 38 2.08 -4.69 -35.05
C PRO A 38 2.53 -5.46 -36.32
N PRO A 39 3.26 -6.58 -36.18
CA PRO A 39 3.68 -7.41 -37.30
C PRO A 39 2.52 -8.26 -37.86
N ARG A 40 2.60 -8.53 -39.16
CA ARG A 40 1.61 -9.23 -39.98
C ARG A 40 1.91 -10.74 -39.99
N ALA A 41 1.03 -11.57 -39.43
CA ALA A 41 1.15 -13.02 -39.51
C ALA A 41 0.81 -13.51 -40.94
N SER A 42 1.61 -14.45 -41.45
CA SER A 42 1.47 -15.05 -42.79
C SER A 42 0.61 -16.30 -42.78
N VAL A 43 -0.16 -16.47 -43.85
CA VAL A 43 -0.95 -17.67 -44.17
C VAL A 43 -0.04 -18.84 -44.55
N SER A 44 -0.43 -20.05 -44.17
CA SER A 44 0.03 -21.32 -44.76
C SER A 44 -1.18 -22.22 -44.95
N ASP A 45 -1.32 -22.77 -46.15
CA ASP A 45 -2.50 -23.50 -46.64
C ASP A 45 -2.20 -25.01 -46.84
N GLU A 46 -3.26 -25.81 -47.06
CA GLU A 46 -3.26 -27.21 -47.59
C GLU A 46 -2.63 -28.32 -46.69
N ASN A 47 -3.03 -29.59 -46.67
CA ASN A 47 -4.15 -30.42 -47.20
C ASN A 47 -4.20 -31.73 -46.33
N ASP A 48 -5.11 -32.72 -46.40
CA ASP A 48 -6.16 -33.12 -47.35
C ASP A 48 -7.22 -34.05 -46.65
N ARG A 49 -8.31 -34.41 -47.36
CA ARG A 49 -9.13 -35.66 -47.31
C ARG A 49 -9.50 -36.40 -46.00
N ASP A 50 -10.81 -36.41 -45.67
CA ASP A 50 -11.76 -37.57 -45.71
C ASP A 50 -13.00 -37.37 -44.78
N SER A 51 -14.19 -37.99 -44.94
CA SER A 51 -14.86 -38.68 -46.07
C SER A 51 -16.40 -38.86 -45.78
N THR A 52 -17.15 -39.43 -46.74
CA THR A 52 -18.53 -40.00 -46.66
C THR A 52 -19.65 -39.25 -45.92
N ASP A 53 -20.53 -38.64 -46.73
CA ASP A 53 -22.00 -38.85 -46.84
C ASP A 53 -22.81 -39.38 -45.63
N GLY A 54 -23.94 -38.72 -45.33
CA GLY A 54 -24.85 -39.07 -44.23
C GLY A 54 -26.00 -38.07 -44.02
N THR A 55 -27.16 -38.36 -44.60
CA THR A 55 -28.37 -37.50 -44.55
C THR A 55 -29.13 -37.59 -43.20
N ILE A 56 -30.00 -36.59 -42.96
CA ILE A 56 -31.11 -36.54 -41.98
C ILE A 56 -30.74 -36.11 -40.54
N LEU A 57 -31.04 -34.85 -40.17
CA LEU A 57 -32.21 -34.52 -39.32
C LEU A 57 -32.38 -33.00 -39.15
N VAL A 58 -33.63 -32.55 -39.31
CA VAL A 58 -34.08 -31.20 -38.94
C VAL A 58 -34.18 -31.16 -37.41
N GLY A 59 -33.47 -30.21 -36.77
CA GLY A 59 -33.32 -30.18 -35.31
C GLY A 59 -32.99 -28.79 -34.75
N GLU A 60 -33.97 -27.89 -34.80
CA GLU A 60 -34.34 -26.97 -33.71
C GLU A 60 -33.20 -26.37 -32.84
N LEU A 61 -32.51 -25.33 -33.34
CA LEU A 61 -31.68 -24.42 -32.53
C LEU A 61 -31.90 -22.94 -32.90
N SER A 62 -33.14 -22.47 -32.79
CA SER A 62 -33.45 -21.02 -32.81
C SER A 62 -34.43 -20.67 -31.68
N GLY A 63 -33.94 -20.78 -30.44
CA GLY A 63 -34.75 -20.67 -29.23
C GLY A 63 -33.99 -20.07 -28.04
N ARG A 64 -33.23 -18.98 -28.26
CA ARG A 64 -32.48 -18.33 -27.16
C ARG A 64 -32.14 -16.84 -27.33
N ARG A 65 -32.87 -16.08 -28.17
CA ARG A 65 -32.58 -14.66 -28.43
C ARG A 65 -33.73 -13.66 -28.25
N ASP A 66 -34.93 -14.12 -27.86
CA ASP A 66 -36.13 -13.26 -27.72
C ASP A 66 -36.53 -12.90 -26.26
N PHE A 67 -35.78 -13.35 -25.24
CA PHE A 67 -36.12 -13.03 -23.84
C PHE A 67 -35.69 -11.61 -23.41
N MET A 68 -34.80 -10.95 -24.15
CA MET A 68 -34.20 -9.65 -23.77
C MET A 68 -34.78 -8.43 -24.52
N HIS A 69 -35.99 -8.53 -25.09
CA HIS A 69 -36.66 -7.41 -25.75
C HIS A 69 -38.10 -7.10 -25.25
N LYS A 70 -38.60 -7.80 -24.21
CA LYS A 70 -39.97 -7.63 -23.69
C LYS A 70 -40.07 -7.12 -22.24
N ILE A 71 -39.06 -6.40 -21.75
CA ILE A 71 -39.15 -5.59 -20.51
C ILE A 71 -38.64 -4.16 -20.79
N SER A 72 -39.18 -3.53 -21.84
CA SER A 72 -38.80 -2.17 -22.25
C SER A 72 -40.03 -1.39 -22.71
N THR A 73 -41.04 -1.23 -21.85
CA THR A 73 -42.12 -0.21 -22.00
C THR A 73 -43.05 -0.01 -20.77
N THR A 74 -42.59 -0.18 -19.52
CA THR A 74 -43.37 0.33 -18.35
C THR A 74 -42.51 0.55 -17.11
N LEU A 75 -41.95 1.77 -16.97
CA LEU A 75 -41.73 2.50 -15.71
C LEU A 75 -41.04 3.85 -16.00
N LEU A 76 -41.72 4.74 -16.72
CA LEU A 76 -41.48 6.18 -16.62
C LEU A 76 -42.08 6.67 -15.29
N GLY A 77 -41.50 6.22 -14.20
CA GLY A 77 -41.98 6.39 -12.83
C GLY A 77 -40.89 6.95 -11.94
N THR A 78 -40.53 8.22 -12.15
CA THR A 78 -39.81 9.08 -11.19
C THR A 78 -38.69 8.40 -10.41
N SER A 79 -37.72 7.81 -11.11
CA SER A 79 -36.37 7.66 -10.57
C SER A 79 -35.78 9.06 -10.42
N PHE A 80 -36.10 9.74 -9.31
CA PHE A 80 -35.23 10.77 -8.79
C PHE A 80 -33.89 10.09 -8.56
N VAL A 81 -32.99 10.27 -9.53
CA VAL A 81 -31.57 10.07 -9.32
C VAL A 81 -31.22 11.08 -8.24
N SER A 82 -31.26 10.61 -6.99
CA SER A 82 -30.53 11.24 -5.92
C SER A 82 -29.09 11.28 -6.39
N LEU A 83 -28.70 12.42 -6.95
CA LEU A 83 -27.35 12.93 -6.93
C LEU A 83 -26.98 13.00 -5.44
N LEU A 84 -26.62 11.83 -4.90
CA LEU A 84 -25.71 11.70 -3.79
C LEU A 84 -24.60 12.67 -4.13
N HIS A 85 -24.51 13.74 -3.36
CA HIS A 85 -23.51 14.76 -3.60
C HIS A 85 -22.19 14.03 -3.43
N ALA A 86 -21.52 13.76 -4.55
CA ALA A 86 -20.19 13.19 -4.56
C ALA A 86 -19.33 14.25 -3.90
N ASN A 87 -19.13 14.12 -2.58
CA ASN A 87 -18.32 15.03 -1.81
C ASN A 87 -16.96 15.06 -2.49
N GLU A 88 -16.62 16.20 -3.11
CA GLU A 88 -15.32 16.37 -3.72
C GLU A 88 -14.28 16.07 -2.65
N ALA A 89 -13.34 15.17 -2.96
CA ALA A 89 -12.29 14.76 -2.04
C ALA A 89 -11.28 15.91 -1.87
N ARG A 90 -11.69 16.91 -1.09
CA ARG A 90 -10.88 18.06 -0.63
C ARG A 90 -10.26 17.80 0.75
N ALA A 91 -10.43 16.60 1.29
CA ALA A 91 -9.65 16.14 2.41
C ALA A 91 -8.22 15.85 1.90
N ALA A 92 -7.23 16.45 2.55
CA ALA A 92 -5.91 15.86 2.66
C ALA A 92 -5.85 15.17 4.03
N CYS A 93 -5.18 14.03 4.12
CA CYS A 93 -5.24 13.19 5.32
C CYS A 93 -3.85 12.75 5.78
N LEU A 94 -3.65 12.76 7.09
CA LEU A 94 -2.48 12.19 7.72
C LEU A 94 -2.67 10.68 7.92
N GLN A 95 -1.57 9.95 8.05
CA GLN A 95 -1.61 8.52 8.23
C GLN A 95 -2.10 8.17 9.66
N GLY A 96 -3.16 7.37 9.75
CA GLY A 96 -3.90 7.13 10.99
C GLY A 96 -5.21 7.93 11.12
N ASP A 97 -5.52 8.80 10.15
CA ASP A 97 -6.82 9.45 10.08
C ASP A 97 -7.91 8.46 9.62
N ILE A 98 -8.78 8.07 10.55
CA ILE A 98 -9.88 7.12 10.35
C ILE A 98 -11.22 7.81 10.00
N ARG A 99 -11.20 8.99 9.39
CA ARG A 99 -12.42 9.63 8.86
C ARG A 99 -12.78 9.06 7.50
N THR A 100 -14.09 8.89 7.22
CA THR A 100 -14.58 8.31 5.96
C THR A 100 -14.17 9.10 4.72
N GLU A 101 -13.96 10.41 4.85
CA GLU A 101 -13.44 11.28 3.78
C GLU A 101 -12.00 10.97 3.36
N CYS A 102 -11.23 10.28 4.20
CA CYS A 102 -9.85 9.86 3.91
C CYS A 102 -9.76 8.56 3.09
N VAL A 103 -10.87 7.86 2.87
CA VAL A 103 -10.88 6.61 2.09
C VAL A 103 -10.60 6.89 0.61
N GLY A 104 -9.58 6.23 0.07
CA GLY A 104 -9.09 6.42 -1.29
C GLY A 104 -8.60 7.85 -1.59
N VAL A 105 -8.01 8.49 -0.59
CA VAL A 105 -7.26 9.76 -0.66
C VAL A 105 -5.78 9.46 -0.39
N TYR A 106 -4.85 10.20 -1.00
CA TYR A 106 -3.42 10.07 -0.70
C TYR A 106 -3.11 10.45 0.76
N LYS A 107 -2.35 9.61 1.46
CA LYS A 107 -1.81 9.89 2.81
C LYS A 107 -0.30 10.11 2.72
N MET A 108 0.20 11.03 3.52
CA MET A 108 1.64 11.22 3.69
C MET A 108 2.26 9.98 4.39
N PRO A 109 3.36 9.40 3.89
CA PRO A 109 4.00 8.21 4.47
C PRO A 109 4.56 8.40 5.89
N LEU A 110 4.62 7.32 6.67
CA LEU A 110 5.22 7.25 8.02
C LEU A 110 6.70 7.64 8.14
N ASP A 111 7.43 7.78 7.01
CA ASP A 111 8.86 8.16 7.00
C ASP A 111 9.12 9.37 6.06
N ASP A 112 8.10 10.15 5.72
CA ASP A 112 8.25 11.30 4.83
C ASP A 112 9.14 12.39 5.47
N ALA A 113 10.02 13.01 4.66
CA ALA A 113 10.86 14.12 5.10
C ALA A 113 10.06 15.35 5.58
N ALA A 114 8.76 15.42 5.28
CA ALA A 114 7.83 16.43 5.76
C ALA A 114 7.29 16.19 7.19
N LEU A 115 7.49 15.01 7.79
CA LEU A 115 6.98 14.68 9.13
C LEU A 115 7.31 15.69 10.23
N PRO A 116 8.55 16.24 10.34
CA PRO A 116 8.89 17.22 11.38
C PRO A 116 8.12 18.55 11.29
N TYR A 117 7.33 18.77 10.23
CA TYR A 117 6.45 19.93 10.08
C TYR A 117 4.99 19.63 10.46
N VAL A 118 4.65 18.38 10.77
CA VAL A 118 3.28 17.92 11.08
C VAL A 118 3.17 17.03 12.32
N GLU A 119 4.29 16.62 12.92
CA GLU A 119 4.36 15.80 14.15
C GLU A 119 3.51 16.36 15.31
N THR A 120 3.54 17.67 15.54
CA THR A 120 2.75 18.34 16.60
C THR A 120 1.57 19.12 16.02
N PRO A 121 0.45 19.26 16.78
CA PRO A 121 -0.69 20.05 16.31
C PRO A 121 -0.33 21.54 16.10
N GLU A 122 0.64 22.08 16.85
CA GLU A 122 1.15 23.44 16.68
C GLU A 122 1.91 23.62 15.36
N GLN A 123 2.77 22.65 14.98
CA GLN A 123 3.47 22.67 13.70
C GLN A 123 2.50 22.45 12.53
N LEU A 124 1.60 21.46 12.62
CA LEU A 124 0.61 21.20 11.58
C LEU A 124 -0.23 22.46 11.32
N LYS A 125 -0.76 23.09 12.37
CA LYS A 125 -1.56 24.31 12.25
C LYS A 125 -0.80 25.49 11.64
N LYS A 126 0.53 25.51 11.73
CA LYS A 126 1.39 26.53 11.12
C LYS A 126 1.63 26.30 9.64
N PHE A 127 1.80 25.06 9.20
CA PHE A 127 2.19 24.72 7.82
C PHE A 127 1.02 24.26 6.93
N ALA A 128 -0.01 23.66 7.51
CA ALA A 128 -1.20 23.16 6.85
C ALA A 128 -2.43 23.27 7.79
N PRO A 129 -2.97 24.49 8.00
CA PRO A 129 -4.05 24.74 8.98
C PRO A 129 -5.38 24.03 8.67
N ASP A 130 -5.58 23.60 7.42
CA ASP A 130 -6.78 22.88 6.98
C ASP A 130 -6.72 21.37 7.27
N LEU A 131 -5.57 20.85 7.70
CA LEU A 131 -5.41 19.45 8.10
C LEU A 131 -5.83 19.23 9.56
N GLN A 132 -6.62 18.18 9.78
CA GLN A 132 -6.86 17.67 11.12
C GLN A 132 -5.62 16.93 11.64
N TRP A 133 -5.11 17.33 12.80
CA TRP A 133 -4.03 16.58 13.46
C TRP A 133 -4.55 15.25 13.99
N VAL A 134 -3.77 14.19 13.77
CA VAL A 134 -4.00 12.85 14.30
C VAL A 134 -2.73 12.37 14.99
N GLN A 135 -2.86 11.52 16.00
CA GLN A 135 -1.71 10.98 16.71
C GLN A 135 -0.87 10.11 15.76
N PRO A 136 0.47 10.29 15.71
CA PRO A 136 1.35 9.41 14.95
C PRO A 136 1.18 7.94 15.33
N ILE A 137 1.27 7.07 14.34
CA ILE A 137 1.16 5.62 14.53
C ILE A 137 2.35 5.12 15.35
N GLU A 138 2.07 4.52 16.51
CA GLU A 138 3.11 3.93 17.35
C GLU A 138 3.71 2.68 16.67
N TYR A 139 5.03 2.70 16.49
CA TYR A 139 5.78 1.55 16.01
C TYR A 139 5.88 0.46 17.09
N PRO A 140 5.69 -0.83 16.75
CA PRO A 140 5.91 -1.93 17.69
C PRO A 140 7.31 -1.92 18.30
N LYS A 141 7.40 -2.13 19.62
CA LYS A 141 8.66 -1.98 20.37
C LYS A 141 9.62 -3.17 20.23
N SER A 142 9.11 -4.31 19.78
CA SER A 142 9.89 -5.53 19.56
C SER A 142 9.41 -6.32 18.35
N TYR A 143 10.26 -7.24 17.90
CA TYR A 143 9.93 -8.23 16.87
C TYR A 143 8.64 -9.01 17.20
N ALA A 144 8.50 -9.48 18.45
CA ALA A 144 7.35 -10.26 18.88
C ALA A 144 6.05 -9.45 18.86
N ASP A 145 6.11 -8.17 19.25
CA ASP A 145 4.98 -7.25 19.17
C ASP A 145 4.60 -6.99 17.71
N ALA A 146 5.58 -6.80 16.83
CA ALA A 146 5.35 -6.58 15.41
C ALA A 146 4.69 -7.78 14.72
N VAL A 147 5.18 -9.00 14.96
CA VAL A 147 4.56 -10.25 14.45
C VAL A 147 3.14 -10.43 15.00
N THR A 148 2.92 -10.08 16.27
CA THR A 148 1.59 -10.15 16.90
C THR A 148 0.63 -9.14 16.27
N GLN A 149 1.06 -7.89 16.08
CA GLN A 149 0.30 -6.84 15.41
C GLN A 149 -0.05 -7.22 13.98
N LEU A 150 0.90 -7.78 13.21
CA LEU A 150 0.67 -8.21 11.83
C LEU A 150 -0.39 -9.33 11.75
N LYS A 151 -0.32 -10.33 12.64
CA LYS A 151 -1.32 -11.40 12.76
C LYS A 151 -2.70 -10.87 13.17
N GLN A 152 -2.76 -9.88 14.07
CA GLN A 152 -4.01 -9.20 14.44
C GLN A 152 -4.60 -8.42 13.26
N GLN A 153 -3.78 -7.67 12.51
CA GLN A 153 -4.24 -6.92 11.35
C GLN A 153 -4.78 -7.81 10.23
N ARG A 154 -4.22 -9.02 10.04
CA ARG A 154 -4.77 -10.02 9.11
C ARG A 154 -6.21 -10.43 9.45
N VAL A 155 -6.54 -10.50 10.74
CA VAL A 155 -7.91 -10.80 11.22
C VAL A 155 -8.81 -9.59 11.01
N SER A 156 -8.37 -8.37 11.37
CA SER A 156 -9.13 -7.14 11.11
C SER A 156 -9.41 -6.94 9.61
N PHE A 157 -8.47 -7.29 8.73
CA PHE A 157 -8.64 -7.20 7.29
C PHE A 157 -9.80 -8.06 6.75
N ASN A 158 -10.09 -9.22 7.37
CA ASN A 158 -11.27 -10.01 7.02
C ASN A 158 -12.57 -9.24 7.29
N THR A 159 -12.63 -8.40 8.33
CA THR A 159 -13.79 -7.54 8.60
C THR A 159 -13.99 -6.51 7.49
N ALA A 160 -12.92 -5.95 6.90
CA ALA A 160 -13.03 -5.06 5.75
C ALA A 160 -13.66 -5.78 4.54
N ARG A 161 -13.14 -6.96 4.20
CA ARG A 161 -13.65 -7.82 3.12
C ARG A 161 -15.12 -8.19 3.33
N GLU A 162 -15.49 -8.59 4.54
CA GLU A 162 -16.87 -8.94 4.90
C GLU A 162 -17.83 -7.74 4.78
N SER A 163 -17.44 -6.56 5.26
CA SER A 163 -18.25 -5.34 5.14
C SER A 163 -18.49 -4.99 3.68
N ILE A 164 -17.45 -5.05 2.85
CA ILE A 164 -17.55 -4.76 1.41
C ILE A 164 -18.38 -5.83 0.69
N ALA A 165 -18.27 -7.11 1.07
CA ALA A 165 -19.12 -8.17 0.55
C ALA A 165 -20.62 -7.99 0.89
N LYS A 166 -20.92 -7.33 2.02
CA LYS A 166 -22.28 -6.92 2.42
C LYS A 166 -22.74 -5.61 1.75
N GLY A 167 -21.87 -4.94 0.99
CA GLY A 167 -22.12 -3.66 0.31
C GLY A 167 -21.75 -2.42 1.14
N ASP A 168 -21.23 -2.59 2.36
CA ASP A 168 -20.79 -1.49 3.22
C ASP A 168 -19.34 -1.10 2.92
N MET A 169 -19.19 -0.31 1.86
CA MET A 169 -17.90 0.26 1.44
C MET A 169 -17.33 1.24 2.47
N ASN A 170 -18.19 1.95 3.23
CA ASN A 170 -17.76 2.90 4.24
C ASN A 170 -17.01 2.17 5.37
N GLN A 171 -17.65 1.16 5.97
CA GLN A 171 -17.04 0.39 7.04
C GLN A 171 -15.79 -0.37 6.55
N GLY A 172 -15.82 -0.89 5.31
CA GLY A 172 -14.65 -1.50 4.69
C GLY A 172 -13.45 -0.56 4.59
N GLY A 173 -13.68 0.65 4.06
CA GLY A 173 -12.65 1.69 3.96
C GLY A 173 -12.11 2.12 5.32
N LEU A 174 -12.99 2.32 6.31
CA LEU A 174 -12.57 2.65 7.68
C LEU A 174 -11.66 1.60 8.31
N VAL A 175 -11.93 0.30 8.07
CA VAL A 175 -11.04 -0.77 8.54
C VAL A 175 -9.69 -0.74 7.82
N LEU A 176 -9.63 -0.44 6.51
CA LEU A 176 -8.34 -0.30 5.82
C LEU A 176 -7.53 0.90 6.32
N LEU A 177 -8.16 2.03 6.62
CA LEU A 177 -7.48 3.20 7.18
C LEU A 177 -6.76 2.90 8.51
N ASP A 178 -7.26 1.93 9.29
CA ASP A 178 -6.63 1.44 10.52
C ASP A 178 -5.59 0.32 10.27
N VAL A 179 -5.89 -0.62 9.37
CA VAL A 179 -5.03 -1.78 9.07
C VAL A 179 -3.73 -1.38 8.37
N VAL A 180 -3.82 -0.60 7.29
CA VAL A 180 -2.67 -0.25 6.42
C VAL A 180 -1.50 0.37 7.19
N PRO A 181 -1.68 1.43 8.01
CA PRO A 181 -0.56 1.98 8.79
C PRO A 181 0.05 0.98 9.77
N LYS A 182 -0.77 0.15 10.42
CA LYS A 182 -0.31 -0.83 11.41
C LYS A 182 0.48 -1.97 10.76
N VAL A 183 0.10 -2.39 9.55
CA VAL A 183 0.85 -3.36 8.73
C VAL A 183 2.20 -2.77 8.32
N ASN A 184 2.23 -1.54 7.82
CA ASN A 184 3.46 -0.85 7.43
C ASN A 184 4.44 -0.71 8.61
N ALA A 185 3.96 -0.19 9.74
CA ALA A 185 4.77 -0.01 10.95
C ALA A 185 5.33 -1.35 11.49
N ALA A 186 4.52 -2.41 11.51
CA ALA A 186 4.97 -3.74 11.94
C ALA A 186 5.98 -4.35 10.97
N GLY A 187 5.72 -4.27 9.66
CA GLY A 187 6.61 -4.78 8.62
C GLY A 187 8.00 -4.17 8.68
N LYS A 188 8.09 -2.85 8.83
CA LYS A 188 9.38 -2.14 9.01
C LYS A 188 10.18 -2.62 10.22
N VAL A 189 9.54 -2.80 11.38
CA VAL A 189 10.20 -3.31 12.60
C VAL A 189 10.73 -4.73 12.39
N ILE A 190 9.98 -5.57 11.67
CA ILE A 190 10.40 -6.94 11.32
C ILE A 190 11.62 -6.91 10.39
N VAL A 191 11.59 -6.14 9.30
CA VAL A 191 12.71 -5.99 8.35
C VAL A 191 13.95 -5.45 9.08
N GLN A 192 13.80 -4.37 9.84
CA GLN A 192 14.89 -3.76 10.60
C GLN A 192 15.50 -4.71 11.64
N SER A 193 14.69 -5.59 12.26
CA SER A 193 15.18 -6.62 13.18
C SER A 193 16.11 -7.62 12.49
N PHE A 194 15.79 -8.01 11.25
CA PHE A 194 16.67 -8.89 10.46
C PHE A 194 17.94 -8.20 9.99
N THR A 195 17.85 -6.95 9.52
CA THR A 195 19.03 -6.14 9.14
C THR A 195 19.99 -5.97 10.33
N ASN A 196 19.47 -5.56 11.49
CA ASN A 196 20.26 -5.42 12.72
C ASN A 196 20.91 -6.74 13.14
N ALA A 197 20.21 -7.87 12.98
CA ALA A 197 20.77 -9.20 13.26
C ALA A 197 21.88 -9.58 12.27
N GLY A 198 21.72 -9.27 10.97
CA GLY A 198 22.73 -9.46 9.94
C GLY A 198 24.01 -8.68 10.25
N ASP A 199 23.88 -7.39 10.55
CA ASP A 199 25.01 -6.52 10.88
C ASP A 199 25.71 -6.91 12.18
N MET A 200 24.97 -7.40 13.19
CA MET A 200 25.59 -8.00 14.39
C MET A 200 26.46 -9.21 14.06
N GLU A 201 26.05 -10.09 13.14
CA GLU A 201 26.85 -11.27 12.75
C GLU A 201 28.05 -10.88 11.87
N ARG A 202 27.91 -9.89 10.97
CA ARG A 202 29.04 -9.29 10.22
C ARG A 202 30.08 -8.71 11.19
N ASN A 203 29.65 -7.87 12.12
CA ASN A 203 30.53 -7.22 13.10
C ASN A 203 31.26 -8.24 14.01
N LYS A 204 30.57 -9.32 14.44
CA LYS A 204 31.20 -10.43 15.18
C LYS A 204 32.26 -11.14 14.35
N THR A 205 32.02 -11.31 13.05
CA THR A 205 32.94 -11.99 12.12
C THR A 205 34.17 -11.13 11.89
N MET A 206 34.00 -9.85 11.51
CA MET A 206 35.08 -8.88 11.32
C MET A 206 35.96 -8.73 12.57
N LYS A 207 35.37 -8.74 13.78
CA LYS A 207 36.15 -8.72 15.02
C LYS A 207 37.04 -9.95 15.16
N LYS A 208 36.52 -11.16 14.95
CA LYS A 208 37.32 -12.40 15.00
C LYS A 208 38.46 -12.42 13.99
N VAL A 209 38.21 -11.95 12.76
CA VAL A 209 39.23 -11.86 11.70
C VAL A 209 40.38 -10.94 12.15
N LYS A 210 40.03 -9.76 12.67
CA LYS A 210 41.01 -8.81 13.23
C LYS A 210 41.81 -9.40 14.40
N ASP A 211 41.17 -10.16 15.28
CA ASP A 211 41.82 -10.78 16.44
C ASP A 211 42.78 -11.94 16.04
N ILE A 212 42.60 -12.54 14.85
CA ILE A 212 43.44 -13.64 14.33
C ILE A 212 44.55 -13.14 13.39
N GLY A 213 44.46 -11.91 12.87
CA GLY A 213 45.49 -11.29 12.02
C GLY A 213 45.50 -11.78 10.57
N ILE A 214 44.36 -12.26 10.06
CA ILE A 214 44.19 -12.64 8.65
C ILE A 214 43.67 -11.42 7.88
N GLU A 215 44.45 -10.88 6.94
CA GLU A 215 44.11 -9.64 6.22
C GLU A 215 43.02 -9.83 5.15
N GLU A 216 42.86 -11.04 4.61
CA GLU A 216 41.79 -11.40 3.67
C GLU A 216 40.91 -12.51 4.22
N VAL A 217 39.73 -12.14 4.72
CA VAL A 217 38.61 -13.07 4.94
C VAL A 217 37.39 -12.44 4.30
N ASP A 218 36.73 -13.20 3.43
CA ASP A 218 35.51 -12.80 2.76
C ASP A 218 34.43 -12.42 3.79
N SER A 219 34.04 -11.14 3.81
CA SER A 219 33.28 -10.54 4.93
C SER A 219 31.83 -11.03 5.03
N SER A 220 31.36 -11.75 4.01
CA SER A 220 30.08 -12.45 3.95
C SER A 220 30.10 -13.72 4.81
N SER A 221 29.79 -13.60 6.10
CA SER A 221 29.39 -14.78 6.87
C SER A 221 28.11 -15.39 6.28
N SER A 222 28.08 -16.71 6.04
CA SER A 222 26.90 -17.37 5.44
C SER A 222 25.61 -17.13 6.24
N LYS A 223 25.74 -16.89 7.54
CA LYS A 223 24.63 -16.55 8.44
C LYS A 223 24.14 -15.10 8.27
N SER A 224 25.02 -14.10 8.14
CA SER A 224 24.59 -12.73 7.84
C SER A 224 23.87 -12.68 6.50
N THR A 225 24.45 -13.30 5.47
CA THR A 225 23.84 -13.36 4.13
C THR A 225 22.48 -14.07 4.13
N ASN A 226 22.27 -15.08 5.00
CA ASN A 226 20.94 -15.67 5.20
C ASN A 226 19.92 -14.71 5.83
N LEU A 227 20.36 -13.87 6.79
CA LEU A 227 19.51 -12.87 7.43
C LEU A 227 19.17 -11.72 6.47
N ASP A 228 20.15 -11.26 5.68
CA ASP A 228 19.97 -10.26 4.63
C ASP A 228 18.93 -10.72 3.58
N MET A 229 19.07 -11.96 3.10
CA MET A 229 18.12 -12.56 2.15
C MET A 229 16.73 -12.79 2.74
N LYS A 230 16.59 -12.94 4.07
CA LYS A 230 15.28 -12.96 4.76
C LYS A 230 14.69 -11.56 4.85
N ALA A 231 15.48 -10.56 5.26
CA ALA A 231 15.04 -9.16 5.29
C ALA A 231 14.50 -8.73 3.92
N TYR A 232 15.23 -9.01 2.85
CA TYR A 232 14.82 -8.72 1.47
C TYR A 232 13.50 -9.38 1.06
N ARG A 233 13.28 -10.65 1.41
CA ARG A 233 12.02 -11.37 1.10
C ARG A 233 10.82 -10.78 1.85
N ILE A 234 11.01 -10.44 3.12
CA ILE A 234 9.97 -9.83 3.95
C ILE A 234 9.64 -8.42 3.45
N ASP A 235 10.66 -7.62 3.11
CA ASP A 235 10.50 -6.29 2.54
C ASP A 235 9.77 -6.33 1.17
N TYR A 236 10.15 -7.28 0.30
CA TYR A 236 9.45 -7.51 -0.97
C TYR A 236 7.96 -7.82 -0.74
N ALA A 237 7.63 -8.83 0.07
CA ALA A 237 6.25 -9.22 0.34
C ALA A 237 5.44 -8.10 1.05
N LEU A 238 6.10 -7.28 1.88
CA LEU A 238 5.49 -6.12 2.51
C LEU A 238 5.13 -5.04 1.48
N ASN A 239 6.04 -4.74 0.55
CA ASN A 239 5.81 -3.71 -0.47
C ASN A 239 4.72 -4.12 -1.47
N GLU A 240 4.68 -5.39 -1.91
CA GLU A 240 3.59 -5.92 -2.73
C GLU A 240 2.24 -5.81 -2.02
N LEU A 241 2.15 -6.27 -0.76
CA LEU A 241 0.94 -6.15 0.06
C LEU A 241 0.49 -4.69 0.22
N LEU A 242 1.42 -3.76 0.52
CA LEU A 242 1.09 -2.34 0.65
C LEU A 242 0.63 -1.73 -0.68
N GLY A 243 1.11 -2.23 -1.82
CA GLY A 243 0.61 -1.89 -3.15
C GLY A 243 -0.87 -2.25 -3.31
N PHE A 244 -1.23 -3.52 -3.15
CA PHE A 244 -2.63 -3.98 -3.27
C PHE A 244 -3.56 -3.35 -2.22
N LEU A 245 -3.09 -3.13 -0.99
CA LEU A 245 -3.86 -2.43 0.04
C LEU A 245 -4.13 -0.96 -0.34
N GLY A 246 -3.13 -0.28 -0.93
CA GLY A 246 -3.28 1.08 -1.46
C GLY A 246 -4.26 1.15 -2.65
N GLU A 247 -4.19 0.18 -3.57
CA GLU A 247 -5.15 0.08 -4.67
C GLU A 247 -6.57 -0.18 -4.16
N ALA A 248 -6.75 -1.10 -3.21
CA ALA A 248 -8.04 -1.40 -2.61
C ALA A 248 -8.66 -0.15 -1.94
N ASP A 249 -7.89 0.61 -1.16
CA ASP A 249 -8.34 1.87 -0.56
C ASP A 249 -8.78 2.90 -1.63
N VAL A 250 -7.99 3.07 -2.70
CA VAL A 250 -8.35 3.94 -3.83
C VAL A 250 -9.65 3.50 -4.50
N LEU A 251 -9.81 2.21 -4.80
CA LEU A 251 -11.02 1.67 -5.43
C LEU A 251 -12.26 1.79 -4.52
N ILE A 252 -12.13 1.57 -3.21
CA ILE A 252 -13.22 1.78 -2.25
C ILE A 252 -13.62 3.25 -2.24
N GLY A 253 -12.66 4.18 -2.17
CA GLY A 253 -12.94 5.61 -2.22
C GLY A 253 -13.63 6.03 -3.53
N GLN A 254 -13.21 5.49 -4.67
CA GLN A 254 -13.88 5.69 -5.96
C GLN A 254 -15.30 5.11 -5.97
N GLY A 255 -15.51 3.93 -5.40
CA GLY A 255 -16.83 3.30 -5.23
C GLY A 255 -17.77 4.13 -4.36
N MET A 256 -17.29 4.60 -3.19
CA MET A 256 -18.01 5.50 -2.29
C MET A 256 -18.41 6.83 -2.97
N ARG A 257 -17.59 7.33 -3.89
CA ARG A 257 -17.86 8.55 -4.67
C ARG A 257 -18.70 8.29 -5.94
N GLY A 258 -19.13 7.06 -6.21
CA GLY A 258 -19.86 6.68 -7.42
C GLY A 258 -19.04 6.73 -8.72
N GLN A 259 -17.71 6.89 -8.62
CA GLN A 259 -16.80 7.04 -9.77
C GLN A 259 -16.62 5.73 -10.56
N LEU A 260 -16.92 4.59 -9.94
CA LEU A 260 -16.96 3.26 -10.58
C LEU A 260 -18.34 2.94 -11.22
N GLY A 261 -19.27 3.89 -11.25
CA GLY A 261 -20.59 3.72 -11.87
C GLY A 261 -21.57 2.95 -10.98
N VAL A 262 -22.09 1.82 -11.46
CA VAL A 262 -23.08 1.01 -10.73
C VAL A 262 -22.41 0.28 -9.56
N SER A 263 -23.08 0.23 -8.41
CA SER A 263 -22.53 -0.31 -7.16
C SER A 263 -22.08 -1.77 -7.25
N ALA A 264 -22.83 -2.64 -7.95
CA ALA A 264 -22.50 -4.06 -8.04
C ALA A 264 -21.20 -4.36 -8.84
N PRO A 265 -20.99 -3.83 -10.06
CA PRO A 265 -19.68 -3.89 -10.74
C PRO A 265 -18.53 -3.34 -9.89
N ALA A 266 -18.73 -2.18 -9.25
CA ALA A 266 -17.73 -1.56 -8.37
C ALA A 266 -17.35 -2.49 -7.21
N GLN A 267 -18.35 -3.08 -6.54
CA GLN A 267 -18.17 -4.03 -5.45
C GLN A 267 -17.39 -5.27 -5.88
N ILE A 268 -17.70 -5.84 -7.06
CA ILE A 268 -16.98 -7.01 -7.61
C ILE A 268 -15.50 -6.66 -7.87
N GLN A 269 -15.23 -5.50 -8.46
CA GLN A 269 -13.85 -5.05 -8.71
C GLN A 269 -13.07 -4.88 -7.41
N ILE A 270 -13.63 -4.16 -6.43
CA ILE A 270 -13.01 -3.97 -5.10
C ILE A 270 -12.74 -5.33 -4.42
N LEU A 271 -13.71 -6.26 -4.46
CA LEU A 271 -13.55 -7.59 -3.87
C LEU A 271 -12.47 -8.43 -4.57
N SER A 272 -12.22 -8.21 -5.87
CA SER A 272 -11.12 -8.84 -6.60
C SER A 272 -9.77 -8.38 -6.06
N THR A 273 -9.53 -7.07 -6.00
CA THR A 273 -8.28 -6.48 -5.46
C THR A 273 -8.08 -6.84 -3.99
N ILE A 274 -9.14 -6.87 -3.17
CA ILE A 274 -9.08 -7.36 -1.79
C ILE A 274 -8.70 -8.84 -1.71
N GLY A 275 -9.15 -9.67 -2.64
CA GLY A 275 -8.75 -11.07 -2.75
C GLY A 275 -7.31 -11.28 -3.22
N GLU A 276 -6.67 -10.27 -3.80
CA GLU A 276 -5.24 -10.26 -4.13
C GLU A 276 -4.42 -9.77 -2.93
N ALA A 277 -4.82 -8.66 -2.32
CA ALA A 277 -4.26 -8.21 -1.04
C ALA A 277 -4.32 -9.30 0.05
N GLU A 278 -5.39 -10.12 0.08
CA GLU A 278 -5.50 -11.26 1.01
C GLU A 278 -4.38 -12.29 0.81
N LYS A 279 -4.05 -12.63 -0.44
CA LYS A 279 -2.98 -13.59 -0.78
C LYS A 279 -1.61 -13.06 -0.40
N GLU A 280 -1.33 -11.79 -0.71
CA GLU A 280 -0.06 -11.15 -0.37
C GLU A 280 0.11 -10.97 1.14
N PHE A 281 -1.00 -10.80 1.89
CA PHE A 281 -0.96 -10.81 3.35
C PHE A 281 -0.55 -12.20 3.87
N ASP A 282 -1.10 -13.27 3.29
CA ASP A 282 -0.75 -14.64 3.65
C ASP A 282 0.67 -15.05 3.16
N GLU A 283 1.20 -14.45 2.10
CA GLU A 283 2.61 -14.60 1.68
C GLU A 283 3.55 -13.83 2.62
N LEU A 284 3.23 -12.59 3.01
CA LEU A 284 4.01 -11.86 4.01
C LEU A 284 4.07 -12.62 5.33
N LEU A 285 2.94 -13.14 5.82
CA LEU A 285 2.88 -13.96 7.03
C LEU A 285 3.67 -15.29 6.91
N ARG A 286 3.84 -15.80 5.69
CA ARG A 286 4.66 -16.99 5.38
C ARG A 286 6.16 -16.66 5.30
N ALA A 287 6.51 -15.47 4.82
CA ALA A 287 7.89 -14.97 4.74
C ALA A 287 8.45 -14.61 6.12
N VAL A 288 7.60 -14.15 7.04
CA VAL A 288 7.96 -13.79 8.42
C VAL A 288 7.99 -15.03 9.33
N PRO A 289 9.17 -15.44 9.86
CA PRO A 289 9.24 -16.57 10.78
C PRO A 289 8.71 -16.21 12.18
N ASP A 290 8.25 -17.21 12.96
CA ASP A 290 7.78 -16.96 14.33
C ASP A 290 8.87 -16.51 15.32
N LYS A 291 10.16 -16.63 14.94
CA LYS A 291 11.32 -16.28 15.76
C LYS A 291 12.43 -15.70 14.88
N LEU A 292 13.18 -14.76 15.46
CA LEU A 292 14.40 -14.15 14.91
C LEU A 292 15.60 -15.11 15.01
#